data_AF-A0A504KQJ5-F1
#
_entry.id   AF-A0A504KQJ5-F1
#
_cell.length_a   1.000
_cell.length_b   1.000
_cell.length_c   1.000
_cell.angle_alpha   90.00
_cell.angle_beta   90.00
_cell.angle_gamma   90.00
#
_symmetry.space_group_name_H-M   'P 1'
#
loop_
_entity.id
_entity.type
_entity.pdbx_description
1 polymer ?
#
loop_
_entity_poly.entity_id
_entity_poly.type
_entity_poly.pdbx_seq_one_letter_code
_entity_poly.pdbx_strand_id
1 'polypeptide(L)'
;MSLSATIAPHLPFLRRFSRAVSGSQESGDALVAAMLEAIIADTNIFPEASSDRIALYKVFARLFTSVAIRVPQEQAQTAWEQRAAANLNAIAPLPRQAFLLVAVEGFSEDEAAEILDVDEDEFSELLAQASNEISRQVATDVLIIEDEPLIAMDIEEMVESLGHRVVGTARTHAEAVALFGRTRPKMVLADIQLADGSSGIEAVNEILSSTPVPVIFITAFPERLLTGERPEPAFLVTKPFNPDMVKALISQALFFDRQAKAAA
;
A
#
# COMPACT_ATOMS: atom_id res chain seq x y z
N MET A 1 8.44 -26.14 13.24
CA MET A 1 7.78 -24.97 13.86
C MET A 1 6.29 -25.07 13.58
N SER A 2 5.42 -24.44 14.38
CA SER A 2 4.00 -24.38 14.04
C SER A 2 3.78 -23.40 12.88
N LEU A 3 2.80 -23.68 12.00
CA LEU A 3 2.47 -22.81 10.88
C LEU A 3 2.15 -21.37 11.33
N SER A 4 1.52 -21.21 12.49
CA SER A 4 1.26 -19.90 13.09
C SER A 4 2.54 -19.13 13.43
N ALA A 5 3.56 -19.80 13.99
CA ALA A 5 4.84 -19.15 14.31
C ALA A 5 5.63 -18.77 13.05
N THR A 6 5.45 -19.53 11.97
CA THR A 6 6.01 -19.25 10.65
C THR A 6 5.36 -18.01 10.01
N ILE A 7 4.05 -17.87 10.08
CA ILE A 7 3.31 -16.81 9.39
C ILE A 7 3.35 -15.47 10.15
N ALA A 8 3.23 -15.50 11.48
CA ALA A 8 3.01 -14.32 12.30
C ALA A 8 4.01 -13.15 12.08
N PRO A 9 5.33 -13.38 11.92
CA PRO A 9 6.29 -12.30 11.68
C PRO A 9 6.07 -11.54 10.37
N HIS A 10 5.41 -12.16 9.39
CA HIS A 10 5.24 -11.62 8.04
C HIS A 10 3.90 -10.91 7.82
N LEU A 11 2.93 -11.09 8.73
CA LEU A 11 1.58 -10.52 8.62
C LEU A 11 1.53 -8.99 8.55
N PRO A 12 2.31 -8.22 9.34
CA PRO A 12 2.27 -6.77 9.23
C PRO A 12 2.58 -6.28 7.80
N PHE A 13 3.66 -6.79 7.21
CA PHE A 13 4.06 -6.40 5.86
C PHE A 13 3.10 -6.92 4.79
N LEU A 14 2.50 -8.12 4.98
CA LEU A 14 1.46 -8.57 4.08
C LEU A 14 0.23 -7.65 4.11
N ARG A 15 -0.16 -7.12 5.27
CA ARG A 15 -1.21 -6.10 5.34
C ARG A 15 -0.82 -4.84 4.58
N ARG A 16 0.43 -4.37 4.70
CA ARG A 16 0.92 -3.22 3.91
C ARG A 16 0.74 -3.46 2.42
N PHE A 17 1.21 -4.61 1.92
CA PHE A 17 1.02 -5.00 0.52
C PHE A 17 -0.46 -5.07 0.13
N SER A 18 -1.28 -5.77 0.92
CA SER A 18 -2.71 -5.93 0.68
C SER A 18 -3.46 -4.60 0.63
N ARG A 19 -3.14 -3.66 1.53
CA ARG A 19 -3.70 -2.29 1.54
C ARG A 19 -3.25 -1.49 0.32
N ALA A 20 -1.98 -1.61 -0.08
CA ALA A 20 -1.47 -0.94 -1.27
C ALA A 20 -2.12 -1.46 -2.56
N VAL A 21 -2.44 -2.77 -2.60
CA VAL A 21 -3.10 -3.43 -3.73
C VAL A 21 -4.61 -3.17 -3.77
N SER A 22 -5.28 -2.98 -2.63
CA SER A 22 -6.73 -2.76 -2.55
C SER A 22 -7.15 -1.30 -2.37
N GLY A 23 -6.19 -0.41 -2.08
CA GLY A 23 -6.41 1.03 -1.95
C GLY A 23 -7.00 1.49 -0.61
N SER A 24 -7.30 0.58 0.31
CA SER A 24 -7.85 0.93 1.62
C SER A 24 -7.38 -0.01 2.73
N GLN A 25 -7.43 0.48 3.98
CA GLN A 25 -7.19 -0.35 5.15
C GLN A 25 -8.22 -1.48 5.25
N GLU A 26 -9.51 -1.13 5.17
CA GLU A 26 -10.62 -2.05 5.39
C GLU A 26 -10.57 -3.25 4.43
N SER A 27 -10.43 -2.98 3.13
CA SER A 27 -10.32 -4.03 2.13
C SER A 27 -9.04 -4.84 2.26
N GLY A 28 -7.91 -4.18 2.50
CA GLY A 28 -6.62 -4.86 2.62
C GLY A 28 -6.56 -5.81 3.81
N ASP A 29 -7.02 -5.37 4.98
CA ASP A 29 -7.04 -6.18 6.19
C ASP A 29 -8.09 -7.30 6.10
N ALA A 30 -9.23 -7.06 5.45
CA ALA A 30 -10.25 -8.08 5.19
C ALA A 30 -9.73 -9.21 4.29
N LEU A 31 -8.97 -8.90 3.24
CA LEU A 31 -8.35 -9.91 2.37
C LEU A 31 -7.32 -10.77 3.14
N VAL A 32 -6.49 -10.14 3.98
CA VAL A 32 -5.53 -10.88 4.82
C VAL A 32 -6.25 -11.78 5.83
N ALA A 33 -7.33 -11.29 6.46
CA ALA A 33 -8.15 -12.10 7.35
C ALA A 33 -8.79 -13.29 6.63
N ALA A 34 -9.34 -13.08 5.43
CA ALA A 34 -9.93 -14.14 4.61
C ALA A 34 -8.90 -15.21 4.21
N MET A 35 -7.67 -14.80 3.86
CA MET A 35 -6.57 -15.73 3.60
C MET A 35 -6.23 -16.57 4.83
N LEU A 36 -6.17 -15.96 6.02
CA LEU A 36 -5.89 -16.69 7.26
C LEU A 36 -7.00 -17.69 7.59
N GLU A 37 -8.26 -17.33 7.37
CA GLU A 37 -9.39 -18.26 7.52
C GLU A 37 -9.30 -19.44 6.55
N ALA A 38 -8.88 -19.20 5.30
CA ALA A 38 -8.64 -20.27 4.33
C ALA A 38 -7.51 -21.22 4.78
N ILE A 39 -6.39 -20.68 5.30
CA ILE A 39 -5.26 -21.47 5.81
C ILE A 39 -5.68 -22.32 7.03
N ILE A 40 -6.55 -21.77 7.89
CA ILE A 40 -7.09 -22.51 9.05
C ILE A 40 -8.03 -23.62 8.60
N ALA A 41 -8.83 -23.38 7.55
CA ALA A 41 -9.76 -24.37 7.02
C ALA A 41 -9.04 -25.54 6.32
N ASP A 42 -7.95 -25.27 5.58
CA ASP A 42 -7.10 -26.28 4.98
C ASP A 42 -5.63 -25.86 5.01
N THR A 43 -4.83 -26.48 5.88
CA THR A 43 -3.41 -26.18 6.01
C THR A 43 -2.60 -26.60 4.79
N ASN A 44 -3.12 -27.45 3.91
CA ASN A 44 -2.42 -27.93 2.72
C ASN A 44 -2.31 -26.86 1.63
N ILE A 45 -3.06 -25.75 1.73
CA ILE A 45 -2.96 -24.66 0.76
C ILE A 45 -1.64 -23.88 0.89
N PHE A 46 -0.94 -24.02 2.02
CA PHE A 46 0.33 -23.37 2.26
C PHE A 46 1.45 -24.08 1.46
N PRO A 47 2.03 -23.43 0.42
CA PRO A 47 2.93 -24.09 -0.51
C PRO A 47 4.33 -24.25 0.09
N GLU A 48 5.08 -25.22 -0.43
CA GLU A 48 6.54 -25.17 -0.34
C GLU A 48 7.04 -24.05 -1.25
N ALA A 49 7.95 -23.22 -0.73
CA ALA A 49 8.53 -22.07 -1.41
C ALA A 49 9.96 -21.83 -0.92
N SER A 50 10.68 -20.93 -1.59
CA SER A 50 12.05 -20.57 -1.21
C SER A 50 12.18 -19.98 0.20
N SER A 51 11.11 -19.37 0.72
CA SER A 51 11.02 -18.94 2.12
C SER A 51 9.59 -18.91 2.64
N ASP A 52 9.44 -18.94 3.97
CA ASP A 52 8.16 -18.78 4.67
C ASP A 52 7.43 -17.48 4.27
N ARG A 53 8.19 -16.40 4.04
CA ARG A 53 7.69 -15.11 3.58
C ARG A 53 7.11 -15.24 2.16
N ILE A 54 7.83 -15.88 1.25
CA ILE A 54 7.39 -16.09 -0.13
C ILE A 54 6.16 -16.99 -0.16
N ALA A 55 6.14 -18.08 0.59
CA ALA A 55 4.99 -18.98 0.70
C ALA A 55 3.72 -18.22 1.10
N LEU A 56 3.81 -17.36 2.11
CA LEU A 56 2.67 -16.56 2.57
C LEU A 56 2.14 -15.61 1.48
N TYR A 57 3.03 -14.89 0.81
CA TYR A 57 2.63 -13.99 -0.28
C TYR A 57 2.08 -14.74 -1.49
N LYS A 58 2.62 -15.92 -1.79
CA LYS A 58 2.15 -16.80 -2.85
C LYS A 58 0.73 -17.32 -2.58
N VAL A 59 0.40 -17.66 -1.33
CA VAL A 59 -0.99 -17.99 -0.96
C VAL A 59 -1.91 -16.79 -1.20
N PHE A 60 -1.53 -15.61 -0.73
CA PHE A 60 -2.31 -14.38 -0.95
C PHE A 60 -2.53 -14.11 -2.44
N ALA A 61 -1.46 -14.18 -3.24
CA ALA A 61 -1.51 -13.98 -4.67
C ALA A 61 -2.45 -15.01 -5.34
N ARG A 62 -2.30 -16.30 -5.05
CA ARG A 62 -3.14 -17.35 -5.63
C ARG A 62 -4.63 -17.14 -5.34
N LEU A 63 -4.98 -16.72 -4.13
CA LEU A 63 -6.38 -16.52 -3.72
C LEU A 63 -7.04 -15.29 -4.36
N PHE A 64 -6.30 -14.19 -4.54
CA PHE A 64 -6.91 -12.88 -4.86
C PHE A 64 -6.45 -12.25 -6.18
N THR A 65 -5.41 -12.79 -6.81
CA THR A 65 -4.79 -12.21 -8.01
C THR A 65 -4.96 -13.11 -9.22
N SER A 66 -5.07 -14.43 -9.00
CA SER A 66 -5.45 -15.35 -10.05
C SER A 66 -6.93 -15.18 -10.41
N VAL A 67 -7.24 -15.35 -11.70
CA VAL A 67 -8.61 -15.36 -12.26
C VAL A 67 -9.51 -16.44 -11.62
N ALA A 68 -8.95 -17.31 -10.76
CA ALA A 68 -9.58 -18.53 -10.26
C ALA A 68 -10.70 -18.33 -9.23
N ILE A 69 -10.88 -17.12 -8.66
CA ILE A 69 -11.99 -16.89 -7.74
C ILE A 69 -12.69 -15.56 -8.05
N ARG A 70 -13.33 -15.48 -9.22
CA ARG A 70 -14.61 -14.78 -9.27
C ARG A 70 -15.63 -15.70 -8.62
N VAL A 71 -15.73 -15.76 -7.29
CA VAL A 71 -16.96 -16.28 -6.69
C VAL A 71 -18.04 -15.27 -7.07
N PRO A 72 -19.01 -15.60 -7.94
CA PRO A 72 -20.18 -14.74 -8.09
C PRO A 72 -20.77 -14.59 -6.68
N GLN A 73 -21.14 -13.38 -6.24
CA GLN A 73 -21.66 -13.17 -4.88
C GLN A 73 -22.78 -14.17 -4.49
N GLU A 74 -23.49 -14.72 -5.48
CA GLU A 74 -24.53 -15.73 -5.35
C GLU A 74 -24.04 -17.15 -4.97
N GLN A 75 -22.74 -17.48 -5.05
CA GLN A 75 -22.18 -18.81 -4.80
C GLN A 75 -21.21 -18.89 -3.61
N ALA A 76 -20.94 -17.78 -2.90
CA ALA A 76 -20.06 -17.77 -1.73
C ALA A 76 -20.74 -18.48 -0.54
N GLN A 77 -20.33 -19.72 -0.29
CA GLN A 77 -20.93 -20.58 0.75
C GLN A 77 -20.27 -20.35 2.11
N THR A 78 -19.01 -19.92 2.13
CA THR A 78 -18.26 -19.69 3.37
C THR A 78 -18.09 -18.20 3.68
N ALA A 79 -17.91 -17.87 4.97
CA ALA A 79 -17.79 -16.49 5.43
C ALA A 79 -16.57 -15.76 4.84
N TRP A 80 -15.47 -16.47 4.58
CA TRP A 80 -14.26 -15.88 4.01
C TRP A 80 -14.43 -15.58 2.51
N GLU A 81 -15.14 -16.42 1.75
CA GLU A 81 -15.45 -16.20 0.33
C GLU A 81 -16.30 -14.93 0.13
N GLN A 82 -17.27 -14.70 1.03
CA GLN A 82 -18.12 -13.50 0.97
C GLN A 82 -17.31 -12.22 1.21
N ARG A 83 -16.41 -12.25 2.19
CA ARG A 83 -15.50 -11.12 2.49
C ARG A 83 -14.50 -10.88 1.38
N ALA A 84 -13.96 -11.94 0.79
CA ALA A 84 -13.09 -11.83 -0.37
C ALA A 84 -13.84 -11.21 -1.55
N ALA A 85 -14.98 -11.77 -1.95
CA ALA A 85 -15.77 -11.32 -3.10
C ALA A 85 -16.16 -9.83 -3.04
N ALA A 86 -16.48 -9.31 -1.85
CA ALA A 86 -16.81 -7.89 -1.67
C ALA A 86 -15.61 -6.95 -1.93
N ASN A 87 -14.38 -7.42 -1.73
CA ASN A 87 -13.16 -6.62 -1.80
C ASN A 87 -12.34 -6.82 -3.09
N LEU A 88 -12.67 -7.84 -3.92
CA LEU A 88 -11.95 -8.15 -5.16
C LEU A 88 -12.13 -7.09 -6.27
N ASN A 89 -13.23 -6.32 -6.26
CA ASN A 89 -13.53 -5.34 -7.32
C ASN A 89 -12.55 -4.14 -7.37
N ALA A 90 -11.77 -3.92 -6.29
CA ALA A 90 -10.84 -2.81 -6.15
C ALA A 90 -9.36 -3.24 -6.19
N ILE A 91 -9.05 -4.48 -6.58
CA ILE A 91 -7.66 -4.96 -6.62
C ILE A 91 -6.90 -4.36 -7.80
N ALA A 92 -5.68 -3.90 -7.53
CA ALA A 92 -4.76 -3.38 -8.53
C ALA A 92 -4.43 -4.45 -9.59
N PRO A 93 -4.34 -4.10 -10.89
CA PRO A 93 -3.90 -4.99 -11.96
C PRO A 93 -2.58 -5.71 -11.67
N LEU A 94 -2.38 -6.90 -12.27
CA LEU A 94 -1.20 -7.75 -12.04
C LEU A 94 0.16 -7.03 -12.25
N PRO A 95 0.36 -6.18 -13.30
CA PRO A 95 1.58 -5.39 -13.44
C PRO A 95 1.90 -4.54 -12.20
N ARG A 96 0.87 -3.90 -11.63
CA ARG A 96 1.02 -3.06 -10.43
C ARG A 96 1.38 -3.88 -9.20
N GLN A 97 0.84 -5.09 -9.08
CA GLN A 97 1.19 -5.99 -7.99
C GLN A 97 2.65 -6.43 -8.09
N ALA A 98 3.13 -6.79 -9.29
CA ALA A 98 4.54 -7.10 -9.55
C ALA A 98 5.45 -5.94 -9.10
N PHE A 99 5.10 -4.72 -9.49
CA PHE A 99 5.85 -3.53 -9.06
C PHE A 99 5.85 -3.32 -7.54
N LEU A 100 4.72 -3.54 -6.87
CA LEU A 100 4.62 -3.40 -5.41
C LEU A 100 5.43 -4.47 -4.66
N LEU A 101 5.49 -5.70 -5.16
CA LEU A 101 6.31 -6.76 -4.57
C LEU A 101 7.80 -6.38 -4.53
N VAL A 102 8.30 -5.78 -5.62
CA VAL A 102 9.70 -5.34 -5.69
C VAL A 102 9.91 -4.03 -4.93
N ALA A 103 9.16 -2.99 -5.29
CA ALA A 103 9.44 -1.63 -4.83
C ALA A 103 9.05 -1.38 -3.35
N VAL A 104 7.98 -2.02 -2.86
CA VAL A 104 7.46 -1.79 -1.50
C VAL A 104 7.84 -2.94 -0.57
N GLU A 105 7.70 -4.17 -1.05
CA GLU A 105 8.01 -5.35 -0.25
C GLU A 105 9.49 -5.79 -0.37
N GLY A 106 10.25 -5.25 -1.31
CA GLY A 106 11.70 -5.51 -1.39
C GLY A 106 12.04 -6.95 -1.73
N PHE A 107 11.15 -7.67 -2.42
CA PHE A 107 11.49 -8.95 -3.04
C PHE A 107 12.37 -8.71 -4.27
N SER A 108 13.27 -9.63 -4.56
CA SER A 108 13.95 -9.65 -5.86
C SER A 108 12.98 -10.09 -6.97
N GLU A 109 13.38 -9.91 -8.23
CA GLU A 109 12.52 -10.23 -9.38
C GLU A 109 12.18 -11.73 -9.45
N ASP A 110 13.14 -12.60 -9.12
CA ASP A 110 12.95 -14.05 -9.05
C ASP A 110 12.00 -14.47 -7.91
N GLU A 111 12.14 -13.87 -6.72
CA GLU A 111 11.24 -14.10 -5.60
C GLU A 111 9.81 -13.62 -5.93
N ALA A 112 9.68 -12.46 -6.57
CA ALA A 112 8.39 -11.90 -6.93
C ALA A 112 7.71 -12.67 -8.09
N ALA A 113 8.49 -13.20 -9.04
CA ALA A 113 8.01 -14.13 -10.06
C ALA A 113 7.49 -15.43 -9.41
N GLU A 114 8.23 -15.97 -8.43
CA GLU A 114 7.79 -17.14 -7.65
C GLU A 114 6.45 -16.85 -6.92
N ILE A 115 6.29 -15.67 -6.31
CA ILE A 115 5.05 -15.25 -5.63
C ILE A 115 3.87 -15.21 -6.60
N LEU A 116 4.05 -14.65 -7.79
CA LEU A 116 2.99 -14.51 -8.80
C LEU A 116 2.77 -15.77 -9.65
N ASP A 117 3.61 -16.79 -9.50
CA ASP A 117 3.55 -18.05 -10.25
C ASP A 117 3.70 -17.86 -11.77
N VAL A 118 4.59 -16.94 -12.15
CA VAL A 118 4.95 -16.60 -13.54
C VAL A 118 6.44 -16.89 -13.77
N ASP A 119 6.85 -17.00 -15.03
CA ASP A 119 8.28 -17.09 -15.36
C ASP A 119 8.98 -15.71 -15.31
N GLU A 120 10.31 -15.71 -15.33
CA GLU A 120 11.12 -14.48 -15.23
C GLU A 120 10.88 -13.51 -16.40
N ASP A 121 10.65 -14.04 -17.60
CA ASP A 121 10.39 -13.23 -18.80
C ASP A 121 9.03 -12.52 -18.67
N GLU A 122 7.98 -13.26 -18.30
CA GLU A 122 6.64 -12.73 -18.03
C GLU A 122 6.68 -11.70 -16.88
N PHE A 123 7.43 -11.97 -15.81
CA PHE A 123 7.57 -11.03 -14.70
C PHE A 123 8.25 -9.72 -15.14
N SER A 124 9.30 -9.81 -15.96
CA SER A 124 9.98 -8.65 -16.53
C SER A 124 9.04 -7.81 -17.39
N GLU A 125 8.18 -8.46 -18.19
CA GLU A 125 7.14 -7.78 -18.97
C GLU A 125 6.12 -7.06 -18.07
N LEU A 126 5.66 -7.70 -16.99
CA LEU A 126 4.75 -7.10 -16.01
C LEU A 126 5.37 -5.85 -15.35
N LEU A 127 6.64 -5.93 -14.93
CA LEU A 127 7.37 -4.79 -14.39
C LEU A 127 7.52 -3.65 -15.39
N ALA A 128 7.86 -3.96 -16.65
CA ALA A 128 7.98 -2.96 -17.71
C ALA A 128 6.64 -2.28 -18.00
N GLN A 129 5.53 -3.02 -18.01
CA GLN A 129 4.18 -2.47 -18.16
C GLN A 129 3.85 -1.52 -17.01
N ALA A 130 4.10 -1.93 -15.77
CA ALA A 130 3.84 -1.10 -14.58
C ALA A 130 4.67 0.18 -14.59
N SER A 131 5.97 0.08 -14.89
CA SER A 131 6.87 1.24 -14.98
C SER A 131 6.40 2.25 -16.02
N ASN A 132 5.93 1.78 -17.18
CA ASN A 132 5.36 2.62 -18.23
C ASN A 132 4.05 3.30 -17.80
N GLU A 133 3.16 2.61 -17.08
CA GLU A 133 1.94 3.22 -16.54
C GLU A 133 2.24 4.30 -15.49
N ILE A 134 3.17 4.02 -14.59
CA ILE A 134 3.57 4.94 -13.52
C ILE A 134 4.19 6.20 -14.14
N SER A 135 5.07 6.03 -15.13
CA SER A 135 5.74 7.16 -15.80
C SER A 135 4.79 8.04 -16.60
N ARG A 136 3.59 7.54 -16.95
CA ARG A 136 2.53 8.31 -17.63
C ARG A 136 1.61 9.05 -16.66
N GLN A 137 1.81 8.95 -15.35
CA GLN A 137 0.99 9.68 -14.39
C GLN A 137 1.23 11.18 -14.48
N VAL A 138 0.14 11.93 -14.29
CA VAL A 138 0.16 13.39 -14.34
C VAL A 138 0.83 13.92 -13.08
N ALA A 139 1.69 14.93 -13.22
CA ALA A 139 2.25 15.69 -12.12
C ALA A 139 1.16 16.12 -11.14
N THR A 140 1.43 16.02 -9.84
CA THR A 140 0.49 16.34 -8.78
C THR A 140 1.11 17.33 -7.81
N ASP A 141 0.26 18.10 -7.12
CA ASP A 141 0.68 19.03 -6.08
C ASP A 141 0.71 18.30 -4.74
N VAL A 142 1.88 18.24 -4.12
CA VAL A 142 2.15 17.51 -2.89
C VAL A 142 2.43 18.48 -1.75
N LEU A 143 1.76 18.30 -0.62
CA LEU A 143 2.12 18.91 0.66
C LEU A 143 2.91 17.89 1.47
N ILE A 144 4.04 18.31 2.02
CA ILE A 144 4.85 17.50 2.94
C ILE A 144 4.58 17.98 4.37
N ILE A 145 4.38 17.06 5.31
CA ILE A 145 4.30 17.33 6.75
C ILE A 145 5.44 16.55 7.42
N GLU A 146 6.51 17.25 7.76
CA GLU A 146 7.75 16.69 8.30
C GLU A 146 8.51 17.79 9.04
N ASP A 147 8.86 17.55 10.30
CA ASP A 147 9.54 18.52 11.15
C ASP A 147 11.06 18.45 11.05
N GLU A 148 11.61 17.27 10.69
CA GLU A 148 13.05 17.08 10.50
C GLU A 148 13.50 17.68 9.15
N PRO A 149 14.30 18.77 9.13
CA PRO A 149 14.57 19.51 7.89
C PRO A 149 15.27 18.69 6.81
N LEU A 150 16.20 17.80 7.21
CA LEU A 150 16.91 16.95 6.27
C LEU A 150 15.99 15.91 5.63
N ILE A 151 15.11 15.31 6.43
CA ILE A 151 14.14 14.33 5.96
C ILE A 151 13.14 14.99 5.01
N ALA A 152 12.67 16.19 5.36
CA ALA A 152 11.79 16.97 4.49
C ALA A 152 12.43 17.28 3.14
N MET A 153 13.72 17.67 3.14
CA MET A 153 14.47 17.92 1.91
C MET A 153 14.63 16.64 1.07
N ASP A 154 14.96 15.52 1.68
CA ASP A 154 15.08 14.23 0.98
C ASP A 154 13.74 13.84 0.31
N ILE A 155 12.61 14.00 1.04
CA ILE A 155 11.28 13.73 0.50
C ILE A 155 10.96 14.70 -0.65
N GLU A 156 11.27 15.98 -0.49
CA GLU A 156 11.04 17.01 -1.51
C GLU A 156 11.80 16.69 -2.80
N GLU A 157 13.10 16.42 -2.72
CA GLU A 157 13.93 16.04 -3.87
C GLU A 157 13.40 14.76 -4.56
N MET A 158 13.01 13.75 -3.79
CA MET A 158 12.40 12.54 -4.35
C MET A 158 11.09 12.83 -5.06
N VAL A 159 10.17 13.56 -4.44
CA VAL A 159 8.86 13.91 -5.02
C VAL A 159 9.03 14.72 -6.30
N GLU A 160 9.95 15.68 -6.32
CA GLU A 160 10.25 16.47 -7.52
C GLU A 160 10.92 15.65 -8.62
N SER A 161 11.82 14.73 -8.28
CA SER A 161 12.46 13.82 -9.25
C SER A 161 11.46 12.91 -9.96
N LEU A 162 10.31 12.63 -9.33
CA LEU A 162 9.21 11.86 -9.89
C LEU A 162 8.28 12.72 -10.77
N GLY A 163 8.56 14.01 -10.92
CA GLY A 163 7.81 14.95 -11.75
C GLY A 163 6.60 15.57 -11.05
N HIS A 164 6.48 15.42 -9.72
CA HIS A 164 5.47 16.10 -8.92
C HIS A 164 5.98 17.46 -8.44
N ARG A 165 5.08 18.30 -7.92
CA ARG A 165 5.43 19.62 -7.39
C ARG A 165 5.15 19.67 -5.90
N VAL A 166 6.16 20.00 -5.11
CA VAL A 166 5.97 20.30 -3.69
C VAL A 166 5.44 21.72 -3.55
N VAL A 167 4.24 21.87 -2.98
CA VAL A 167 3.60 23.19 -2.79
C VAL A 167 3.93 23.83 -1.44
N GLY A 168 4.57 23.06 -0.56
CA GLY A 168 5.06 23.50 0.73
C GLY A 168 5.38 22.33 1.66
N THR A 169 6.11 22.65 2.72
CA THR A 169 6.49 21.73 3.79
C THR A 169 6.03 22.33 5.11
N ALA A 170 5.21 21.58 5.85
CA ALA A 170 4.74 21.93 7.18
C ALA A 170 5.55 21.19 8.25
N ARG A 171 5.90 21.88 9.34
CA ARG A 171 6.61 21.28 10.48
C ARG A 171 5.74 21.03 11.70
N THR A 172 4.51 21.55 11.68
CA THR A 172 3.56 21.45 12.79
C THR A 172 2.16 21.24 12.25
N HIS A 173 1.26 20.72 13.11
CA HIS A 173 -0.16 20.58 12.79
C HIS A 173 -0.77 21.90 12.26
N ALA A 174 -0.57 23.00 12.98
CA ALA A 174 -1.18 24.30 12.62
C ALA A 174 -0.67 24.82 11.26
N GLU A 175 0.61 24.62 10.98
CA GLU A 175 1.20 24.97 9.68
C GLU A 175 0.63 24.09 8.56
N ALA A 176 0.44 22.78 8.80
CA ALA A 176 -0.10 21.85 7.82
C ALA A 176 -1.52 22.25 7.38
N VAL A 177 -2.41 22.54 8.34
CA VAL A 177 -3.78 22.99 8.07
C VAL A 177 -3.78 24.33 7.31
N ALA A 178 -2.95 25.28 7.73
CA ALA A 178 -2.85 26.58 7.08
C ALA A 178 -2.30 26.50 5.64
N LEU A 179 -1.25 25.70 5.42
CA LEU A 179 -0.67 25.46 4.11
C LEU A 179 -1.66 24.75 3.19
N PHE A 180 -2.31 23.69 3.67
CA PHE A 180 -3.31 22.95 2.91
C PHE A 180 -4.43 23.85 2.40
N GLY A 181 -4.98 24.71 3.27
CA GLY A 181 -6.05 25.64 2.90
C GLY A 181 -5.61 26.68 1.85
N ARG A 182 -4.34 27.12 1.90
CA ARG A 182 -3.77 28.13 1.00
C ARG A 182 -3.39 27.56 -0.37
N THR A 183 -2.75 26.39 -0.40
CA THR A 183 -2.16 25.83 -1.63
C THR A 183 -3.03 24.78 -2.29
N ARG A 184 -4.02 24.22 -1.58
CA ARG A 184 -4.96 23.19 -2.06
C ARG A 184 -4.24 22.02 -2.76
N PRO A 185 -3.30 21.36 -2.07
CA PRO A 185 -2.56 20.24 -2.64
C PRO A 185 -3.52 19.10 -3.01
N LYS A 186 -3.06 18.22 -3.89
CA LYS A 186 -3.81 17.05 -4.35
C LYS A 186 -3.36 15.75 -3.69
N MET A 187 -2.30 15.81 -2.90
CA MET A 187 -1.77 14.70 -2.11
C MET A 187 -1.04 15.24 -0.89
N VAL A 188 -1.03 14.47 0.19
CA VAL A 188 -0.25 14.77 1.40
C VAL A 188 0.71 13.61 1.69
N LEU A 189 1.97 13.93 1.93
CA LEU A 189 2.95 13.03 2.54
C LEU A 189 3.17 13.52 3.97
N ALA A 190 2.97 12.66 4.97
CA ALA A 190 3.02 13.08 6.37
C ALA A 190 3.83 12.12 7.23
N ASP A 191 4.78 12.63 8.02
CA ASP A 191 5.26 11.90 9.19
C ASP A 191 4.10 11.69 10.16
N ILE A 192 4.14 10.59 10.87
CA ILE A 192 3.21 10.22 11.93
C ILE A 192 3.56 10.94 13.23
N GLN A 193 4.84 11.16 13.53
CA GLN A 193 5.29 11.81 14.76
C GLN A 193 5.99 13.12 14.43
N LEU A 194 5.54 14.23 15.03
CA LEU A 194 6.19 15.53 14.90
C LEU A 194 6.89 15.89 16.22
N ALA A 195 8.03 16.60 16.19
CA ALA A 195 8.84 16.92 17.37
C ALA A 195 8.13 17.77 18.44
N ASP A 196 7.05 18.48 18.10
CA ASP A 196 6.23 19.21 19.09
C ASP A 196 5.33 18.28 19.92
N GLY A 197 5.37 16.96 19.66
CA GLY A 197 4.54 15.96 20.31
C GLY A 197 3.13 15.87 19.70
N SER A 198 2.83 16.68 18.68
CA SER A 198 1.59 16.53 17.91
C SER A 198 1.68 15.33 16.96
N SER A 199 0.51 14.80 16.62
CA SER A 199 0.40 13.66 15.72
C SER A 199 0.15 14.14 14.30
N GLY A 200 1.00 13.78 13.35
CA GLY A 200 0.73 14.08 11.94
C GLY A 200 -0.54 13.41 11.43
N ILE A 201 -0.98 12.31 12.08
CA ILE A 201 -2.29 11.68 11.82
C ILE A 201 -3.43 12.64 12.20
N GLU A 202 -3.33 13.39 13.29
CA GLU A 202 -4.35 14.36 13.69
C GLU A 202 -4.44 15.52 12.70
N ALA A 203 -3.29 16.05 12.26
CA ALA A 203 -3.21 17.09 11.23
C ALA A 203 -3.88 16.62 9.92
N VAL A 204 -3.56 15.40 9.49
CA VAL A 204 -4.17 14.77 8.31
C VAL A 204 -5.68 14.59 8.50
N ASN A 205 -6.13 14.09 9.64
CA ASN A 205 -7.56 13.86 9.88
C ASN A 205 -8.37 15.17 9.83
N GLU A 206 -7.82 16.25 10.39
CA GLU A 206 -8.45 17.58 10.29
C GLU A 206 -8.53 18.05 8.83
N ILE A 207 -7.44 17.91 8.07
CA ILE A 207 -7.40 18.23 6.64
C ILE A 207 -8.47 17.44 5.86
N LEU A 208 -8.52 16.11 6.06
CA LEU A 208 -9.42 15.20 5.35
C LEU A 208 -10.89 15.41 5.70
N SER A 209 -11.20 15.96 6.88
CA SER A 209 -12.58 16.34 7.25
C SER A 209 -13.18 17.38 6.31
N SER A 210 -12.33 18.18 5.65
CA SER A 210 -12.74 19.25 4.75
C SER A 210 -12.65 18.86 3.27
N THR A 211 -11.58 18.17 2.86
CA THR A 211 -11.33 17.81 1.47
C THR A 211 -10.67 16.43 1.39
N PRO A 212 -11.31 15.44 0.76
CA PRO A 212 -10.68 14.14 0.57
C PRO A 212 -9.54 14.25 -0.44
N VAL A 213 -8.33 13.91 0.01
CA VAL A 213 -7.14 13.77 -0.83
C VAL A 213 -6.39 12.49 -0.44
N PRO A 214 -5.66 11.87 -1.36
CA PRO A 214 -4.77 10.77 -1.03
C PRO A 214 -3.70 11.20 -0.02
N VAL A 215 -3.47 10.35 0.99
CA VAL A 215 -2.43 10.56 2.01
C VAL A 215 -1.52 9.36 2.11
N ILE A 216 -0.23 9.62 2.16
CA ILE A 216 0.82 8.63 2.41
C ILE A 216 1.49 9.00 3.72
N PHE A 217 1.50 8.06 4.67
CA PHE A 217 2.19 8.26 5.93
C PHE A 217 3.61 7.72 5.88
N ILE A 218 4.50 8.36 6.62
CA ILE A 218 5.92 8.04 6.71
C ILE A 218 6.23 7.65 8.15
N THR A 219 6.99 6.57 8.36
CA THR A 219 7.39 6.15 9.72
C THR A 219 8.64 5.26 9.72
N ALA A 220 9.37 5.28 10.83
CA ALA A 220 10.45 4.32 11.10
C ALA A 220 9.95 2.95 11.60
N PHE A 221 8.70 2.85 12.07
CA PHE A 221 8.14 1.64 12.69
C PHE A 221 6.80 1.25 12.07
N PRO A 222 6.76 0.82 10.79
CA PRO A 222 5.53 0.52 10.07
C PRO A 222 4.69 -0.57 10.73
N GLU A 223 5.31 -1.54 11.39
CA GLU A 223 4.64 -2.68 12.05
C GLU A 223 3.65 -2.25 13.14
N ARG A 224 3.83 -1.07 13.75
CA ARG A 224 2.92 -0.53 14.77
C ARG A 224 1.58 -0.02 14.20
N LEU A 225 1.50 0.05 12.88
CA LEU A 225 0.39 0.61 12.09
C LEU A 225 -0.11 -0.40 11.05
N LEU A 226 0.26 -1.65 11.24
CA LEU A 226 -0.10 -2.80 10.41
C LEU A 226 -0.66 -3.91 11.30
N THR A 227 -1.31 -3.54 12.42
CA THR A 227 -1.92 -4.52 13.33
C THR A 227 -3.25 -5.02 12.78
N GLY A 228 -3.99 -4.15 12.08
CA GLY A 228 -5.35 -4.42 11.60
C GLY A 228 -6.41 -4.43 12.70
N GLU A 229 -6.11 -3.90 13.89
CA GLU A 229 -7.00 -3.92 15.06
C GLU A 229 -7.69 -2.57 15.34
N ARG A 230 -7.25 -1.51 14.66
CA ARG A 230 -7.69 -0.13 14.85
C ARG A 230 -7.61 0.63 13.52
N PRO A 231 -8.17 1.85 13.41
CA PRO A 231 -7.94 2.70 12.25
C PRO A 231 -6.45 2.98 12.05
N GLU A 232 -5.93 2.65 10.87
CA GLU A 232 -4.53 2.73 10.47
C GLU A 232 -4.42 3.21 9.01
N PRO A 233 -3.28 3.81 8.61
CA PRO A 233 -3.05 4.24 7.24
C PRO A 233 -3.15 3.12 6.19
N ALA A 234 -3.71 3.47 5.02
CA ALA A 234 -3.72 2.61 3.84
C ALA A 234 -2.33 2.54 3.15
N PHE A 235 -1.64 3.67 3.05
CA PHE A 235 -0.32 3.78 2.41
C PHE A 235 0.74 4.23 3.41
N LEU A 236 1.81 3.45 3.52
CA LEU A 236 2.89 3.63 4.49
C LEU A 236 4.25 3.51 3.81
N VAL A 237 5.06 4.55 3.92
CA VAL A 237 6.49 4.58 3.53
C VAL A 237 7.34 4.36 4.77
N THR A 238 8.36 3.52 4.65
CA THR A 238 9.30 3.23 5.74
C THR A 238 10.54 4.11 5.64
N LYS A 239 11.00 4.67 6.77
CA LYS A 239 12.31 5.33 6.89
C LYS A 239 13.39 4.26 7.15
N PRO A 240 14.59 4.34 6.54
CA PRO A 240 15.03 5.29 5.51
C PRO A 240 14.36 5.04 4.16
N PHE A 241 14.20 6.09 3.36
CA PHE A 241 13.42 6.04 2.14
C PHE A 241 14.08 5.23 1.04
N ASN A 242 13.27 4.41 0.36
CA ASN A 242 13.59 3.89 -0.96
C ASN A 242 12.80 4.71 -2.01
N PRO A 243 13.46 5.38 -2.97
CA PRO A 243 12.79 6.14 -4.03
C PRO A 243 11.75 5.33 -4.80
N ASP A 244 12.00 4.05 -5.04
CA ASP A 244 11.07 3.17 -5.75
C ASP A 244 9.82 2.89 -4.91
N MET A 245 9.96 2.75 -3.59
CA MET A 245 8.84 2.60 -2.66
C MET A 245 7.96 3.85 -2.66
N VAL A 246 8.56 5.04 -2.60
CA VAL A 246 7.84 6.32 -2.63
C VAL A 246 7.09 6.46 -3.96
N LYS A 247 7.77 6.19 -5.09
CA LYS A 247 7.19 6.18 -6.43
C LYS A 247 5.99 5.23 -6.53
N ALA A 248 6.13 4.01 -6.02
CA ALA A 248 5.08 3.01 -6.00
C ALA A 248 3.84 3.48 -5.26
N LEU A 249 4.02 3.99 -4.04
CA LEU A 249 2.90 4.38 -3.19
C LEU A 249 2.21 5.65 -3.68
N ILE A 250 2.96 6.64 -4.18
CA ILE A 250 2.38 7.81 -4.85
C ILE A 250 1.54 7.37 -6.05
N SER A 251 2.08 6.46 -6.87
CA SER A 251 1.35 5.94 -8.01
C SER A 251 0.06 5.22 -7.63
N GLN A 252 0.08 4.39 -6.59
CA GLN A 252 -1.13 3.69 -6.13
C GLN A 252 -2.16 4.67 -5.58
N ALA A 253 -1.74 5.60 -4.72
CA ALA A 253 -2.64 6.57 -4.13
C ALA A 253 -3.33 7.43 -5.22
N LEU A 254 -2.60 7.86 -6.26
CA LEU A 254 -3.18 8.58 -7.40
C LEU A 254 -4.04 7.70 -8.33
N PHE A 255 -3.79 6.40 -8.40
CA PHE A 255 -4.62 5.47 -9.16
C PHE A 255 -5.99 5.29 -8.52
N PHE A 256 -6.02 5.02 -7.22
CA PHE A 256 -7.27 4.86 -6.47
C PHE A 256 -8.07 6.16 -6.36
N ASP A 257 -7.41 7.31 -6.17
CA ASP A 257 -8.08 8.61 -6.18
C ASP A 257 -8.80 8.89 -7.52
N ARG A 258 -8.18 8.54 -8.65
CA ARG A 258 -8.81 8.67 -9.98
C ARG A 258 -9.99 7.72 -10.17
N GLN A 259 -9.88 6.48 -9.71
CA GLN A 259 -10.98 5.52 -9.78
C GLN A 259 -12.17 5.96 -8.92
N ALA A 260 -11.92 6.41 -7.69
CA ALA A 260 -12.97 6.92 -6.81
C ALA A 260 -13.69 8.12 -7.42
N LYS A 261 -12.95 9.06 -8.04
CA LYS A 261 -13.53 10.22 -8.74
C LYS A 261 -14.29 9.86 -10.01
N ALA A 262 -13.95 8.76 -10.69
CA ALA A 262 -14.68 8.28 -11.86
C ALA A 262 -15.99 7.55 -11.49
N ALA A 263 -16.09 7.04 -10.26
CA ALA A 263 -17.26 6.32 -9.77
C ALA A 263 -18.28 7.22 -9.05
N ALA A 264 -17.89 8.44 -8.64
CA ALA A 264 -18.73 9.44 -7.98
C ALA A 264 -19.44 10.37 -8.98
#